data_AF-A0A6H2EN38-F1
#
_entry.id   AF-A0A6H2EN38-F1
#
_cell.length_a   1.000
_cell.length_b   1.000
_cell.length_c   1.000
_cell.angle_alpha   90.00
_cell.angle_beta   90.00
_cell.angle_gamma   90.00
#
_symmetry.space_group_name_H-M   'P 1'
#
loop_
_entity.id
_entity.type
_entity.pdbx_description
1 polymer ?
#
loop_
_entity_poly.entity_id
_entity_poly.type
_entity_poly.pdbx_seq_one_letter_code
_entity_poly.pdbx_strand_id
1 'polypeptide(L)'
;MKLPATDVKPAITRLKRARGQLDAVIAALENEEDCHDIIPQLAAVAKAVDRAGYLVIATGMKNCYAHGRDVDEEHLEKMFLSFA
;
A
#
# COMPACT_ATOMS: atom_id res chain seq x y z
N MET A 1 9.78 0.79 -15.03
CA MET A 1 8.73 -0.26 -15.05
C MET A 1 7.38 0.44 -15.22
N LYS A 2 6.55 0.07 -16.20
CA LYS A 2 5.16 0.56 -16.29
C LYS A 2 4.23 -0.53 -15.78
N LEU A 3 3.32 -0.18 -14.87
CA LEU A 3 2.25 -1.04 -14.37
C LEU A 3 0.94 -0.53 -14.97
N PRO A 4 0.33 -1.25 -15.93
CA PRO A 4 -0.93 -0.80 -16.49
C PRO A 4 -2.00 -0.82 -15.40
N ALA A 5 -2.86 0.20 -15.39
CA ALA A 5 -3.86 0.40 -14.34
C ALA A 5 -4.86 -0.77 -14.21
N THR A 6 -4.99 -1.58 -15.27
CA THR A 6 -5.78 -2.82 -15.27
C THR A 6 -5.24 -3.84 -14.27
N ASP A 7 -3.92 -4.01 -14.21
CA ASP A 7 -3.27 -5.07 -13.43
C ASP A 7 -3.25 -4.72 -11.93
N VAL A 8 -3.25 -3.43 -11.62
CA VAL A 8 -3.23 -2.91 -10.24
C VAL A 8 -4.58 -2.32 -9.80
N LYS A 9 -5.66 -2.54 -10.55
CA LYS A 9 -7.01 -2.08 -10.19
C LYS A 9 -7.42 -2.44 -8.76
N PRO A 10 -7.12 -3.65 -8.24
CA PRO A 10 -7.41 -3.99 -6.85
C PRO A 10 -6.60 -3.18 -5.82
N ALA A 11 -5.37 -2.78 -6.13
CA ALA A 11 -4.57 -1.89 -5.28
C ALA A 11 -5.14 -0.47 -5.30
N ILE A 12 -5.51 0.03 -6.48
CA ILE A 12 -6.14 1.36 -6.63
C ILE A 12 -7.41 1.47 -5.78
N THR A 13 -8.31 0.48 -5.82
CA THR A 13 -9.53 0.50 -5.01
C THR A 13 -9.23 0.51 -3.51
N ARG A 14 -8.21 -0.25 -3.07
CA ARG A 14 -7.78 -0.25 -1.66
C ARG A 14 -7.20 1.10 -1.24
N LEU A 15 -6.33 1.68 -2.06
CA LEU A 15 -5.72 2.99 -1.79
C LEU A 15 -6.77 4.10 -1.74
N LYS A 16 -7.80 4.06 -2.62
CA LYS A 16 -8.93 5.00 -2.55
C LYS A 16 -9.71 4.89 -1.23
N ARG A 17 -9.88 3.68 -0.70
CA ARG A 17 -10.50 3.47 0.63
C ARG A 17 -9.58 3.96 1.74
N ALA A 18 -8.30 3.62 1.71
CA ALA A 18 -7.30 4.05 2.68
C ALA A 18 -7.21 5.59 2.75
N ARG A 19 -7.34 6.26 1.59
CA ARG A 19 -7.42 7.73 1.53
C ARG A 19 -8.60 8.26 2.35
N GLY A 20 -9.81 7.75 2.14
CA GLY A 20 -10.97 8.20 2.93
C GLY A 20 -10.85 7.89 4.43
N GLN A 21 -10.19 6.79 4.79
CA GLN A 21 -9.89 6.48 6.19
C GLN A 21 -8.84 7.43 6.78
N LEU A 22 -7.83 7.80 6.00
CA LEU A 22 -6.82 8.79 6.41
C LEU A 22 -7.44 10.18 6.57
N ASP A 23 -8.34 10.58 5.66
CA ASP A 23 -9.09 11.83 5.77
C ASP A 23 -9.89 11.87 7.09
N ALA A 24 -10.50 10.75 7.49
CA ALA A 24 -11.20 10.64 8.77
C ALA A 24 -10.26 10.73 9.99
N VAL A 25 -9.09 10.09 9.94
CA VAL A 25 -8.07 10.18 10.99
C VAL A 25 -7.56 11.61 11.15
N ILE A 26 -7.33 12.32 10.04
CA ILE A 26 -6.91 13.72 10.05
C ILE A 26 -7.99 14.57 10.72
N ALA A 27 -9.26 14.41 10.34
CA ALA A 27 -10.36 15.14 10.95
C ALA A 27 -10.48 14.87 12.46
N ALA A 28 -10.32 13.62 12.89
CA ALA A 28 -10.35 13.25 14.31
C ALA A 28 -9.22 13.94 15.11
N LEU A 29 -8.02 14.03 14.53
CA LEU A 29 -6.89 14.75 15.13
C LEU A 29 -7.15 16.26 15.19
N GLU A 30 -7.70 16.86 14.13
CA GLU A 30 -8.05 18.29 14.07
C GLU A 30 -9.17 18.66 15.08
N ASN A 31 -10.04 17.71 15.39
CA ASN A 31 -11.12 17.85 16.39
C ASN A 31 -10.68 17.50 17.83
N GLU A 32 -9.40 17.19 18.05
CA GLU A 32 -8.86 16.81 19.36
C GLU A 32 -9.59 15.59 20.00
N GLU A 33 -9.97 14.59 19.17
CA GLU A 33 -10.61 13.35 19.64
C GLU A 33 -9.67 12.45 20.47
N ASP A 34 -10.24 11.46 21.16
CA ASP A 34 -9.50 10.57 22.07
C ASP A 34 -8.48 9.69 21.31
N CYS A 35 -7.25 9.62 21.85
CA CYS A 35 -6.18 8.85 21.25
C CYS A 35 -6.46 7.33 21.20
N HIS A 36 -7.28 6.80 22.12
CA HIS A 36 -7.73 5.41 22.12
C HIS A 36 -8.60 5.08 20.89
N ASP A 37 -9.31 6.06 20.34
CA ASP A 37 -10.12 5.89 19.13
C ASP A 37 -9.33 6.14 17.85
N ILE A 38 -8.34 7.03 17.88
CA ILE A 38 -7.50 7.39 16.72
C ILE A 38 -6.46 6.30 16.39
N ILE A 39 -5.80 5.74 17.40
CA ILE A 39 -4.70 4.78 17.20
C ILE A 39 -5.15 3.52 16.39
N PRO A 40 -6.29 2.88 16.70
CA PRO A 40 -6.79 1.76 15.91
C PRO A 40 -7.12 2.13 14.46
N GLN A 41 -7.63 3.35 14.22
CA GLN A 41 -7.93 3.84 12.88
C GLN A 41 -6.66 4.05 12.06
N LEU A 42 -5.64 4.68 12.65
CA LEU A 42 -4.36 4.88 12.01
C LEU A 42 -3.67 3.54 11.68
N ALA A 43 -3.72 2.57 12.59
CA ALA A 43 -3.22 1.22 12.34
C ALA A 43 -3.98 0.52 11.19
N ALA A 44 -5.29 0.73 11.09
CA ALA A 44 -6.09 0.20 9.98
C ALA A 44 -5.70 0.84 8.64
N VAL A 45 -5.42 2.14 8.61
CA VAL A 45 -4.90 2.84 7.41
C VAL A 45 -3.56 2.25 7.00
N ALA A 46 -2.60 2.13 7.91
CA ALA A 46 -1.28 1.56 7.62
C ALA A 46 -1.40 0.16 7.00
N LYS A 47 -2.18 -0.73 7.64
CA LYS A 47 -2.44 -2.09 7.13
C LYS A 47 -3.14 -2.11 5.78
N ALA A 48 -3.96 -1.11 5.45
CA ALA A 48 -4.59 -1.00 4.15
C ALA A 48 -3.59 -0.60 3.06
N VAL A 49 -2.66 0.30 3.38
CA VAL A 49 -1.57 0.74 2.51
C VAL A 49 -0.60 -0.42 2.26
N ASP A 50 -0.16 -1.15 3.29
CA ASP A 50 0.76 -2.29 3.15
C ASP A 50 0.18 -3.35 2.21
N ARG A 51 -1.10 -3.70 2.40
CA ARG A 51 -1.77 -4.69 1.55
C ARG A 51 -1.89 -4.22 0.10
N ALA A 52 -2.01 -2.92 -0.15
CA ALA A 52 -1.97 -2.38 -1.51
C ALA A 52 -0.54 -2.44 -2.09
N GLY A 53 0.47 -2.11 -1.27
CA GLY A 53 1.89 -2.19 -1.60
C GLY A 53 2.31 -3.60 -2.03
N TYR A 54 1.98 -4.63 -1.23
CA TYR A 54 2.25 -6.03 -1.57
C TYR A 54 1.63 -6.46 -2.89
N LEU A 55 0.40 -6.01 -3.19
CA LEU A 55 -0.24 -6.33 -4.47
C LEU A 55 0.49 -5.67 -5.66
N VAL A 56 0.97 -4.44 -5.50
CA VAL A 56 1.76 -3.74 -6.51
C VAL A 56 3.08 -4.44 -6.76
N ILE A 57 3.80 -4.83 -5.70
CA ILE A 57 5.07 -5.57 -5.80
C ILE A 57 4.84 -6.91 -6.50
N ALA A 58 3.89 -7.72 -6.03
CA ALA A 58 3.59 -9.02 -6.62
C ALA A 58 3.22 -8.92 -8.11
N THR A 59 2.44 -7.90 -8.48
CA THR A 59 2.07 -7.64 -9.88
C THR A 59 3.29 -7.21 -10.70
N GLY A 60 4.14 -6.34 -10.16
CA GLY A 60 5.40 -5.93 -10.78
C GLY A 60 6.35 -7.10 -11.02
N MET A 61 6.52 -7.97 -10.03
CA MET A 61 7.36 -9.17 -10.12
C MET A 61 6.86 -10.12 -11.21
N LYS A 62 5.55 -10.42 -11.23
CA LYS A 62 4.93 -11.25 -12.27
C LYS A 62 5.19 -10.68 -13.67
N ASN A 63 5.07 -9.35 -13.82
CA ASN A 63 5.33 -8.68 -15.09
C ASN A 63 6.82 -8.69 -15.45
N CYS A 64 7.76 -8.53 -14.52
CA CYS A 64 9.18 -8.66 -14.83
C CYS A 64 9.56 -10.08 -15.29
N TYR A 65 9.09 -11.10 -14.57
CA TYR A 65 9.34 -12.50 -14.91
C TYR A 65 8.76 -12.86 -16.28
N ALA A 66 7.52 -12.45 -16.56
CA ALA A 66 6.86 -12.71 -17.84
C ALA A 66 7.56 -12.06 -19.05
N HIS A 67 8.37 -11.01 -18.85
CA HIS A 67 9.08 -10.29 -19.91
C HIS A 67 10.58 -10.61 -19.94
N GLY A 68 11.04 -11.66 -19.24
CA GLY A 68 12.44 -12.08 -19.24
C GLY A 68 13.41 -11.04 -18.69
N ARG A 69 12.92 -10.13 -17.83
CA ARG A 69 13.79 -9.17 -17.14
C ARG A 69 14.36 -9.84 -15.90
N ASP A 70 15.69 -9.86 -15.79
CA ASP A 70 16.34 -10.21 -14.53
C ASP A 70 15.85 -9.28 -13.45
N VAL A 71 15.46 -9.89 -12.34
CA VAL A 71 15.04 -9.19 -11.14
C VAL A 71 16.16 -9.33 -10.15
N ASP A 72 16.83 -8.23 -9.84
CA ASP A 72 17.89 -8.16 -8.84
C ASP A 72 17.32 -8.51 -7.45
N GLU A 73 17.88 -9.55 -6.83
CA GLU A 73 17.46 -10.06 -5.53
C GLU A 73 17.63 -9.00 -4.43
N GLU A 74 18.72 -8.23 -4.46
CA GLU A 74 18.98 -7.15 -3.49
C GLU A 74 17.92 -6.04 -3.62
N HIS A 75 17.56 -5.69 -4.85
CA HIS A 75 16.50 -4.72 -5.10
C HIS A 75 15.14 -5.21 -4.59
N LEU A 76 14.83 -6.50 -4.78
CA LEU A 76 13.59 -7.11 -4.26
C LEU A 76 13.56 -7.12 -2.74
N GLU A 77 14.63 -7.55 -2.10
CA GLU A 77 14.74 -7.58 -0.64
C GLU A 77 14.49 -6.18 -0.06
N LYS A 78 15.12 -5.16 -0.64
CA LYS A 78 14.93 -3.77 -0.23
C LYS A 78 13.48 -3.30 -0.38
N MET A 79 12.78 -3.72 -1.45
CA MET A 79 11.35 -3.41 -1.64
C MET A 79 10.45 -4.12 -0.64
N PHE A 80 10.80 -5.34 -0.20
CA PHE A 80 10.04 -6.06 0.81
C PHE A 80 10.26 -5.48 2.21
N LEU A 81 11.50 -5.15 2.56
CA LEU A 81 11.86 -4.58 3.86
C LEU A 81 11.26 -3.19 4.11
N SER A 82 10.85 -2.45 3.07
CA SER A 82 10.14 -1.17 3.26
C SER A 82 8.71 -1.32 3.82
N PHE A 83 8.22 -2.55 3.97
CA PHE A 83 6.91 -2.89 4.52
C PHE A 83 7.01 -3.82 5.75
N ALA A 84 8.20 -3.96 6.33
CA ALA A 84 8.49 -4.71 7.57
C ALA A 84 8.72 -3.73 8.73
#